data_AF-A0A3D1RXT6-F1
#
_entry.id   AF-A0A3D1RXT6-F1
#
_cell.length_a   1.000
_cell.length_b   1.000
_cell.length_c   1.000
_cell.angle_alpha   90.00
_cell.angle_beta   90.00
_cell.angle_gamma   90.00
#
_symmetry.space_group_name_H-M   'P 1'
#
loop_
_entity.id
_entity.type
_entity.pdbx_description
1 polymer ?
#
loop_
_entity_poly.entity_id
_entity_poly.type
_entity_poly.pdbx_seq_one_letter_code
_entity_poly.pdbx_strand_id
1 'polypeptide(L)'
;AGPEGDRLAQHLKTSGINVESRVVERGSRGVGEAILEEAQQFQADLIIKGAYTQSRLRQLIFGGATSDLINQASQPILMSH
;
A
#
# COMPACT_ATOMS: atom_id res chain seq x y z
N ALA A 1 -15.56 -6.96 1.20
CA ALA A 1 -14.13 -7.30 1.03
C ALA A 1 -13.78 -7.11 -0.44
N GLY A 2 -12.58 -6.59 -0.75
CA GLY A 2 -12.12 -6.45 -2.13
C GLY A 2 -11.69 -7.79 -2.74
N PRO A 3 -11.41 -7.83 -4.06
CA PRO A 3 -10.85 -9.03 -4.69
C PRO A 3 -9.45 -9.36 -4.14
N GLU A 4 -9.05 -10.63 -4.21
CA GLU A 4 -7.68 -11.04 -3.92
C GLU A 4 -6.67 -10.38 -4.90
N GLY A 5 -5.45 -10.14 -4.42
CA GLY A 5 -4.40 -9.46 -5.20
C GLY A 5 -4.12 -10.11 -6.56
N ASP A 6 -4.10 -11.44 -6.61
CA ASP A 6 -3.82 -12.18 -7.84
C ASP A 6 -4.93 -12.03 -8.88
N ARG A 7 -6.19 -11.99 -8.45
CA ARG A 7 -7.34 -11.73 -9.34
C ARG A 7 -7.28 -10.33 -9.91
N LEU A 8 -6.91 -9.34 -9.09
CA LEU A 8 -6.72 -7.97 -9.55
C LEU A 8 -5.58 -7.87 -10.57
N ALA A 9 -4.44 -8.50 -10.28
CA ALA A 9 -3.30 -8.53 -11.19
C ALA A 9 -3.67 -9.20 -12.53
N GLN A 10 -4.39 -10.32 -12.51
CA GLN A 10 -4.86 -10.99 -13.72
C GLN A 10 -5.78 -10.09 -14.56
N HIS A 11 -6.69 -9.35 -13.91
CA HIS A 11 -7.56 -8.40 -14.59
C HIS A 11 -6.75 -7.28 -15.27
N LEU A 12 -5.78 -6.68 -14.57
CA LEU A 12 -4.92 -5.63 -15.12
C LEU A 12 -4.03 -6.14 -16.27
N LYS A 13 -3.51 -7.37 -16.19
CA LYS A 13 -2.78 -8.02 -17.30
C LYS A 13 -3.63 -8.14 -18.55
N THR A 14 -4.91 -8.48 -18.40
CA THR A 14 -5.86 -8.58 -19.52
C THR A 14 -6.04 -7.23 -20.23
N SER A 15 -5.88 -6.13 -19.50
CA SER A 15 -5.86 -4.76 -20.04
C SER A 15 -4.51 -4.31 -20.61
N GLY A 16 -3.52 -5.21 -20.70
CA GLY A 16 -2.19 -4.91 -21.23
C GLY A 16 -1.24 -4.21 -20.25
N ILE A 17 -1.59 -4.14 -18.97
CA ILE A 17 -0.75 -3.52 -17.94
C ILE A 17 0.25 -4.56 -17.43
N ASN A 18 1.54 -4.21 -17.43
CA ASN A 18 2.57 -5.04 -16.80
C ASN A 18 2.44 -4.96 -15.28
N VAL A 19 2.06 -6.06 -14.63
CA VAL A 19 1.78 -6.09 -13.19
C VAL A 19 2.26 -7.39 -12.56
N GLU A 20 2.76 -7.26 -11.33
CA GLU A 20 3.15 -8.37 -10.47
C GLU A 20 2.36 -8.27 -9.15
N SER A 21 1.84 -9.40 -8.67
CA SER A 21 1.23 -9.52 -7.35
C SER A 21 2.28 -10.09 -6.41
N ARG A 22 2.46 -9.48 -5.23
CA ARG A 22 3.36 -9.98 -4.19
C ARG A 22 2.65 -10.00 -2.84
N VAL A 23 2.81 -11.12 -2.13
CA VAL A 23 2.45 -11.24 -0.72
C VAL A 23 3.72 -11.08 0.09
N VAL A 24 3.71 -10.12 1.01
CA VAL A 24 4.88 -9.78 1.83
C VAL A 24 4.60 -10.13 3.28
N GLU A 25 5.46 -10.93 3.88
CA GLU A 25 5.42 -11.21 5.31
C GLU A 25 6.02 -10.06 6.11
N ARG A 26 5.19 -9.32 6.84
CA ARG A 26 5.67 -8.17 7.63
C ARG A 26 6.54 -8.53 8.84
N GLY A 27 6.47 -9.77 9.34
CA GLY A 27 7.13 -10.15 10.59
C GLY A 27 6.70 -9.24 11.76
N SER A 28 7.68 -8.67 12.47
CA SER A 28 7.45 -7.72 13.57
C SER A 28 7.21 -6.27 13.11
N ARG A 29 7.40 -5.96 11.82
CA ARG A 29 7.29 -4.60 11.28
C ARG A 29 5.86 -4.06 11.35
N GLY A 30 5.76 -2.74 11.46
CA GLY A 30 4.52 -2.03 11.23
C GLY A 30 4.03 -2.24 9.79
N VAL A 31 2.72 -2.15 9.56
CA VAL A 31 2.17 -2.32 8.20
C VAL A 31 2.67 -1.21 7.26
N GLY A 32 2.76 0.04 7.74
CA GLY A 32 3.27 1.14 6.92
C GLY A 32 4.76 1.02 6.64
N GLU A 33 5.55 0.65 7.66
CA GLU A 33 6.98 0.33 7.53
C GLU A 33 7.23 -0.75 6.47
N ALA A 34 6.53 -1.88 6.55
CA ALA A 34 6.66 -2.95 5.56
C ALA A 34 6.32 -2.48 4.13
N ILE A 35 5.29 -1.63 3.96
CA ILE A 35 4.95 -1.08 2.64
C ILE A 35 6.08 -0.18 2.11
N LEU A 36 6.66 0.68 2.95
CA LEU A 36 7.73 1.60 2.56
C LEU A 36 9.01 0.86 2.19
N GLU A 37 9.39 -0.14 2.97
CA GLU A 37 10.56 -0.96 2.67
C GLU A 37 10.42 -1.71 1.35
N GLU A 38 9.25 -2.31 1.08
CA GLU A 38 8.99 -2.99 -0.19
C GLU A 38 8.96 -2.01 -1.36
N ALA A 39 8.37 -0.83 -1.18
CA ALA A 39 8.41 0.23 -2.20
C ALA A 39 9.85 0.67 -2.50
N GLN A 40 10.72 0.74 -1.48
CA GLN A 40 12.13 1.05 -1.67
C GLN A 40 12.89 -0.07 -2.37
N GLN A 41 12.67 -1.33 -1.99
CA GLN A 41 13.28 -2.50 -2.63
C GLN A 41 12.83 -2.65 -4.09
N PHE A 42 11.57 -2.34 -4.38
CA PHE A 42 11.03 -2.28 -5.74
C PHE A 42 11.50 -1.06 -6.52
N GLN A 43 12.11 -0.07 -5.86
CA GLN A 43 12.48 1.22 -6.44
C GLN A 43 11.27 1.94 -7.06
N ALA A 44 10.14 1.92 -6.35
CA ALA A 44 8.91 2.55 -6.82
C ALA A 44 9.08 4.07 -6.96
N ASP A 45 8.61 4.63 -8.07
CA ASP A 45 8.52 6.09 -8.26
C ASP A 45 7.25 6.69 -7.61
N LEU A 46 6.22 5.86 -7.37
CA LEU A 46 4.93 6.26 -6.83
C LEU A 46 4.28 5.12 -6.05
N ILE A 47 3.76 5.43 -4.86
CA ILE A 47 2.91 4.51 -4.10
C ILE A 47 1.45 4.94 -4.25
N ILE A 48 0.58 4.01 -4.66
CA ILE A 48 -0.87 4.21 -4.66
C ILE A 48 -1.48 3.39 -3.53
N LYS A 49 -2.21 4.04 -2.63
CA LYS A 49 -2.85 3.36 -1.50
C LYS A 49 -4.30 3.79 -1.34
N GLY A 50 -5.18 2.82 -1.10
CA GLY A 50 -6.54 3.08 -0.62
C GLY A 50 -6.52 3.67 0.79
N ALA A 51 -7.15 4.83 0.96
CA ALA A 51 -7.02 5.61 2.19
C ALA A 51 -8.21 5.50 3.16
N TYR A 52 -9.40 5.06 2.73
CA TYR A 52 -10.64 5.33 3.51
C TYR A 52 -11.55 4.14 3.86
N THR A 53 -11.04 2.91 3.95
CA THR A 53 -11.82 1.81 4.57
C THR A 53 -11.84 1.84 6.10
N GLN A 54 -11.07 2.73 6.75
CA GLN A 54 -11.16 3.02 8.20
C GLN A 54 -11.16 4.54 8.46
N SER A 55 -11.96 5.00 9.43
CA SER A 55 -12.18 6.43 9.73
C SER A 55 -10.87 7.20 9.98
N ARG A 56 -10.65 8.31 9.24
CA ARG A 56 -9.49 9.22 9.39
C ARG A 56 -9.28 9.68 10.84
N LEU A 57 -10.40 9.97 11.53
CA LEU A 57 -10.39 10.41 12.92
C LEU A 57 -9.84 9.32 13.85
N ARG A 58 -10.06 8.04 13.53
CA ARG A 58 -9.54 6.91 14.31
C ARG A 58 -8.05 6.68 14.05
N GLN A 59 -7.56 6.90 12.84
CA GLN A 59 -6.12 6.73 12.54
C GLN A 59 -5.25 7.87 13.08
N LEU A 60 -5.74 9.12 13.06
CA LEU A 60 -5.02 10.27 13.63
C LEU A 60 -4.90 10.21 15.16
N ILE A 61 -5.85 9.57 15.85
CA ILE A 61 -5.87 9.46 17.32
C ILE A 61 -5.11 8.22 17.82
N PHE A 62 -5.13 7.11 17.08
CA PHE A 62 -4.58 5.83 17.54
C PHE A 62 -3.28 5.38 16.84
N GLY A 63 -2.80 6.12 15.84
CA GLY A 63 -1.67 5.69 15.00
C GLY A 63 -2.04 4.54 14.05
N GLY A 64 -1.09 4.15 13.19
CA GLY A 64 -1.25 3.01 12.27
C GLY A 64 -0.64 3.25 10.89
N ALA A 65 -0.81 2.27 9.99
CA ALA A 65 -0.13 2.20 8.70
C ALA A 65 -0.19 3.47 7.85
N THR A 66 -1.35 4.15 7.81
CA THR A 66 -1.48 5.40 7.05
C THR A 66 -0.68 6.54 7.66
N SER A 67 -0.60 6.61 9.00
CA SER A 67 0.21 7.61 9.70
C SER A 67 1.69 7.37 9.46
N ASP A 68 2.13 6.11 9.53
CA ASP A 68 3.51 5.71 9.23
C ASP A 68 3.88 6.13 7.80
N LEU A 69 3.01 5.82 6.83
CA LEU A 69 3.21 6.21 5.43
C LEU A 69 3.29 7.72 5.24
N ILE A 70 2.41 8.51 5.85
CA ILE A 70 2.45 9.97 5.70
C ILE A 70 3.72 10.58 6.31
N ASN A 71 4.16 10.06 7.47
CA ASN A 71 5.28 10.64 8.20
C ASN A 71 6.65 10.18 7.73
N GLN A 72 6.76 8.99 7.12
CA GLN A 72 8.04 8.33 6.85
C GLN A 72 8.30 8.06 5.37
N ALA A 73 7.33 8.30 4.48
CA ALA A 73 7.53 8.04 3.05
C ALA A 73 8.60 8.95 2.44
N SER A 74 9.53 8.31 1.73
CA SER A 74 10.50 9.02 0.88
C SER A 74 10.01 9.18 -0.55
N GLN A 75 9.08 8.32 -0.99
CA GLN A 75 8.42 8.35 -2.30
C GLN A 75 7.09 9.11 -2.22
N PRO A 76 6.66 9.77 -3.32
CA PRO A 76 5.31 10.32 -3.42
C PRO A 76 4.23 9.25 -3.16
N ILE A 77 3.20 9.61 -2.39
CA ILE A 77 2.05 8.74 -2.13
C ILE A 77 0.76 9.38 -2.62
N LEU A 78 0.09 8.70 -3.56
CA LEU A 78 -1.28 9.01 -3.96
C LEU A 78 -2.27 8.20 -3.11
N MET A 79 -3.08 8.91 -2.35
CA MET A 79 -4.14 8.33 -1.53
C MET A 79 -5.47 8.37 -2.28
N SER A 80 -5.98 7.22 -2.72
CA SER A 80 -7.28 7.12 -3.40
C SER A 80 -8.41 6.80 -2.43
N HIS A 81 -9.59 7.37 -2.72
CA HIS A 81 -10.85 7.09 -2.01
C HIS A 81 -11.54 5.86 -2.58
#